data_AF-A0A915PLT0-F1
#
_entry.id   AF-A0A915PLT0-F1
#
_cell.length_a   1.000
_cell.length_b   1.000
_cell.length_c   1.000
_cell.angle_alpha   90.00
_cell.angle_beta   90.00
_cell.angle_gamma   90.00
#
_symmetry.space_group_name_H-M   'P 1'
#
loop_
_entity.id
_entity.type
_entity.pdbx_description
1 polymer ?
#
loop_
_entity_poly.entity_id
_entity_poly.type
_entity_poly.pdbx_seq_one_letter_code
_entity_poly.pdbx_strand_id
1 'polypeptide(L)'
;MQIFVSQLGTSCSTRIIDCSFIRAGLATNMYTEIKELVNFLAVYMHHRIPRRRVMFTDGICLCMESYANHLATKFHDTWSIDEPKYAESERVVAVKTSNGLDDMFSAVADALGIDMDDLYASFPPNMFAYCNPGEVTCRVSDFPTLVIVWRGGVEEDRNYIPIPIGAAKYYDGDSHNIRNTVLRALTFAHGEPV
;
A
#
# COMPACT_ATOMS: atom_id res chain seq x y z
N MET A 1 9.64 -20.21 -9.36
CA MET A 1 8.80 -19.02 -9.53
C MET A 1 9.63 -17.82 -9.12
N GLN A 2 10.28 -17.17 -10.09
CA GLN A 2 11.25 -16.08 -9.86
C GLN A 2 10.45 -14.79 -9.69
N ILE A 3 10.22 -14.35 -8.45
CA ILE A 3 9.67 -13.03 -8.19
C ILE A 3 10.85 -12.05 -8.36
N PHE A 4 10.84 -11.28 -9.45
CA PHE A 4 11.81 -10.23 -9.73
C PHE A 4 11.63 -9.09 -8.71
N VAL A 5 12.42 -9.09 -7.64
CA VAL A 5 12.49 -7.98 -6.66
C VAL A 5 13.41 -6.85 -7.16
N SER A 6 14.01 -6.97 -8.35
CA SER A 6 15.07 -6.07 -8.84
C SER A 6 14.63 -4.91 -9.74
N GLN A 7 13.34 -4.57 -9.81
CA GLN A 7 12.85 -3.40 -10.60
C GLN A 7 12.15 -2.31 -9.78
N LEU A 8 12.28 -2.30 -8.45
CA LEU A 8 11.85 -1.16 -7.61
C LEU A 8 12.84 0.04 -7.66
N GLY A 9 13.59 0.15 -8.76
CA GLY A 9 14.48 1.26 -9.04
C GLY A 9 13.85 2.21 -10.05
N THR A 10 13.45 3.38 -9.55
CA THR A 10 13.15 4.61 -10.31
C THR A 10 11.95 4.59 -11.27
N SER A 11 11.03 5.54 -11.03
CA SER A 11 9.98 6.04 -11.93
C SER A 11 8.61 5.33 -11.90
N CYS A 12 7.58 6.15 -11.67
CA CYS A 12 6.16 5.92 -11.97
C CYS A 12 5.37 4.92 -11.09
N SER A 13 4.74 5.48 -10.05
CA SER A 13 3.31 5.31 -9.73
C SER A 13 2.66 4.00 -10.18
N THR A 14 3.00 2.89 -9.50
CA THR A 14 2.10 1.73 -9.41
C THR A 14 1.67 1.56 -7.95
N ARG A 15 1.27 2.67 -7.31
CA ARG A 15 0.63 2.62 -5.98
C ARG A 15 -0.79 2.12 -6.19
N ILE A 16 -1.07 0.93 -5.68
CA ILE A 16 -2.32 0.21 -5.92
C ILE A 16 -3.46 0.83 -5.09
N ILE A 17 -3.15 1.35 -3.90
CA ILE A 17 -4.13 1.91 -2.98
C ILE A 17 -3.75 3.36 -2.68
N ASP A 18 -4.65 4.28 -3.02
CA ASP A 18 -4.62 5.64 -2.50
C ASP A 18 -5.28 5.63 -1.12
N CYS A 19 -4.47 5.51 -0.06
CA CYS A 19 -4.94 5.47 1.32
C CYS A 19 -5.40 6.86 1.84
N SER A 20 -5.84 7.77 0.98
CA SER A 20 -6.24 9.15 1.32
C SER A 20 -7.29 9.28 2.44
N PHE A 21 -7.87 8.16 2.89
CA PHE A 21 -8.83 8.06 3.98
C PHE A 21 -8.29 7.49 5.32
N ILE A 22 -6.98 7.29 5.51
CA ILE A 22 -6.46 7.09 6.88
C ILE A 22 -6.89 8.31 7.70
N ARG A 23 -7.80 8.11 8.67
CA ARG A 23 -8.47 9.20 9.39
C ARG A 23 -7.45 10.27 9.80
N ALA A 24 -7.57 11.45 9.18
CA ALA A 24 -6.59 12.53 9.16
C ALA A 24 -6.20 13.12 10.53
N GLY A 25 -6.71 12.60 11.64
CA GLY A 25 -6.39 13.04 13.00
C GLY A 25 -5.34 12.21 13.74
N LEU A 26 -4.97 11.00 13.27
CA LEU A 26 -4.15 10.06 14.05
C LEU A 26 -2.77 9.72 13.45
N ALA A 27 -2.51 10.05 12.17
CA ALA A 27 -1.43 9.40 11.42
C ALA A 27 -0.42 10.33 10.74
N THR A 28 -0.20 11.56 11.22
CA THR A 28 0.61 12.56 10.49
C THR A 28 2.09 12.22 10.34
N ASN A 29 2.60 11.15 10.97
CA ASN A 29 4.01 10.71 10.86
C ASN A 29 4.18 9.18 10.75
N MET A 30 3.12 8.44 10.39
CA MET A 30 3.15 6.96 10.21
C MET A 30 2.47 6.49 8.92
N TYR A 31 1.84 7.41 8.20
CA TYR A 31 0.98 7.14 7.07
C TYR A 31 1.77 6.49 5.93
N THR A 32 2.96 7.00 5.63
CA THR A 32 3.79 6.47 4.56
C THR A 32 4.19 5.03 4.83
N GLU A 33 4.63 4.70 6.04
CA GLU A 33 5.03 3.35 6.41
C GLU A 33 3.85 2.37 6.32
N ILE A 34 2.68 2.75 6.87
CA ILE A 34 1.48 1.90 6.80
C ILE A 34 1.05 1.71 5.34
N LYS A 35 1.05 2.78 4.54
CA LYS A 35 0.69 2.73 3.11
C LYS A 35 1.62 1.81 2.33
N GLU A 36 2.94 1.91 2.52
CA GLU A 36 3.90 1.06 1.82
C GLU A 36 3.77 -0.40 2.26
N LEU A 37 3.47 -0.66 3.55
CA LEU A 37 3.15 -2.01 4.04
C LEU A 37 1.91 -2.59 3.34
N VAL A 38 0.77 -1.90 3.37
CA VAL A 38 -0.46 -2.45 2.79
C VAL A 38 -0.39 -2.57 1.27
N ASN A 39 0.33 -1.68 0.59
CA ASN A 39 0.63 -1.82 -0.85
C ASN A 39 1.45 -3.08 -1.12
N PHE A 40 2.46 -3.36 -0.29
CA PHE A 40 3.24 -4.59 -0.40
C PHE A 40 2.38 -5.85 -0.19
N LEU A 41 1.46 -5.84 0.77
CA LEU A 41 0.52 -6.95 0.98
C LEU A 41 -0.45 -7.12 -0.20
N ALA A 42 -0.94 -6.03 -0.77
CA ALA A 42 -1.87 -6.06 -1.91
C ALA A 42 -1.28 -6.80 -3.13
N VAL A 43 0.05 -6.73 -3.35
CA VAL A 43 0.74 -7.45 -4.43
C VAL A 43 0.46 -8.96 -4.38
N TYR A 44 0.43 -9.56 -3.18
CA TYR A 44 0.16 -10.99 -3.00
C TYR A 44 -1.27 -11.36 -3.38
N MET A 45 -2.22 -10.47 -3.11
CA MET A 45 -3.65 -10.68 -3.36
C MET A 45 -4.02 -10.54 -4.84
N HIS A 46 -3.33 -9.70 -5.60
CA HIS A 46 -3.69 -9.40 -6.99
C HIS A 46 -3.65 -10.57 -7.97
N HIS A 47 -2.80 -11.55 -7.71
CA HIS A 47 -2.67 -12.70 -8.60
C HIS A 47 -3.76 -13.75 -8.38
N ARG A 48 -4.37 -13.78 -7.18
CA ARG A 48 -5.28 -14.84 -6.74
C ARG A 48 -6.73 -14.36 -6.67
N ILE A 49 -6.96 -13.14 -6.18
CA ILE A 49 -8.30 -12.59 -6.00
C ILE A 49 -8.71 -11.87 -7.30
N PRO A 50 -9.67 -12.41 -8.06
CA PRO A 50 -10.02 -11.86 -9.36
C PRO A 50 -10.69 -10.49 -9.22
N ARG A 51 -10.21 -9.50 -9.99
CA ARG A 51 -10.83 -8.17 -10.13
C ARG A 51 -12.17 -8.29 -10.86
N ARG A 52 -13.24 -8.75 -10.20
CA ARG A 52 -14.57 -8.88 -10.82
C ARG A 52 -15.33 -7.55 -10.83
N ARG A 53 -15.83 -7.23 -12.01
CA ARG A 53 -16.44 -5.98 -12.51
C ARG A 53 -17.42 -5.26 -11.55
N VAL A 54 -17.06 -4.02 -11.23
CA VAL A 54 -17.91 -2.82 -11.05
C VAL A 54 -18.69 -2.66 -9.73
N MET A 55 -19.00 -3.72 -8.97
CA MET A 55 -19.57 -3.57 -7.62
C MET A 55 -18.65 -4.09 -6.49
N PHE A 56 -17.62 -4.86 -6.89
CA PHE A 56 -16.62 -5.54 -6.06
C PHE A 56 -15.17 -5.18 -6.46
N THR A 57 -14.99 -4.29 -7.45
CA THR A 57 -13.66 -3.93 -8.01
C THR A 57 -12.73 -3.27 -7.01
N ASP A 58 -13.25 -2.79 -5.88
CA ASP A 58 -12.45 -2.19 -4.81
C ASP A 58 -12.24 -3.14 -3.61
N GLY A 59 -12.61 -4.42 -3.67
CA GLY A 59 -12.53 -5.32 -2.51
C GLY A 59 -11.12 -5.40 -1.88
N ILE A 60 -10.07 -5.54 -2.71
CA ILE A 60 -8.68 -5.50 -2.23
C ILE A 60 -8.34 -4.12 -1.66
N CYS A 61 -8.76 -3.05 -2.33
CA CYS A 61 -8.47 -1.67 -1.93
C CYS A 61 -9.16 -1.32 -0.60
N LEU A 62 -10.46 -1.57 -0.48
CA LEU A 62 -11.27 -1.38 0.73
C LEU A 62 -10.78 -2.26 1.88
N CYS A 63 -10.36 -3.50 1.58
CA CYS A 63 -9.77 -4.39 2.57
C CYS A 63 -8.47 -3.80 3.11
N MET A 64 -7.58 -3.35 2.22
CA MET A 64 -6.30 -2.77 2.63
C MET A 64 -6.45 -1.42 3.30
N GLU A 65 -7.42 -0.60 2.90
CA GLU A 65 -7.75 0.67 3.55
C GLU A 65 -8.30 0.44 4.97
N SER A 66 -9.24 -0.48 5.11
CA SER A 66 -9.81 -0.85 6.41
C SER A 66 -8.74 -1.45 7.33
N TYR A 67 -7.86 -2.28 6.78
CA TYR A 67 -6.73 -2.84 7.52
C TYR A 67 -5.69 -1.76 7.89
N ALA A 68 -5.39 -0.83 6.99
CA ALA A 68 -4.51 0.31 7.26
C ALA A 68 -5.03 1.19 8.40
N ASN A 69 -6.34 1.44 8.44
CA ASN A 69 -6.99 2.16 9.55
C ASN A 69 -6.84 1.44 10.89
N HIS A 70 -6.96 0.10 10.88
CA HIS A 70 -6.70 -0.70 12.06
C HIS A 70 -5.23 -0.59 12.51
N LEU A 71 -4.28 -0.72 11.59
CA LEU A 71 -2.86 -0.59 11.89
C LEU A 71 -2.50 0.79 12.44
N ALA A 72 -3.07 1.87 11.87
CA ALA A 72 -2.86 3.22 12.38
C ALA A 72 -3.35 3.37 13.83
N THR A 73 -4.49 2.76 14.15
CA THR A 73 -5.00 2.72 15.53
C THR A 73 -4.10 1.90 16.45
N LYS A 74 -3.65 0.72 15.99
CA LYS A 74 -2.75 -0.17 16.74
C LYS A 74 -1.41 0.51 17.05
N PHE A 75 -0.87 1.28 16.11
CA PHE A 75 0.46 1.88 16.25
C PHE A 75 0.45 3.22 16.97
N HIS A 76 -0.70 3.90 17.04
CA HIS A 76 -0.83 5.26 17.57
C HIS A 76 -0.08 5.51 18.88
N ASP A 77 -0.29 4.67 19.90
CA ASP A 77 0.27 4.91 21.23
C ASP A 77 1.73 4.48 21.39
N THR A 78 2.25 3.72 20.42
CA THR A 78 3.62 3.17 20.46
C THR A 78 4.55 3.81 19.44
N TRP A 79 4.05 4.68 18.56
CA TRP A 79 4.83 5.29 17.49
C TRP A 79 5.74 6.42 18.02
N SER A 80 7.05 6.19 18.02
CA SER A 80 8.05 7.17 18.47
C SER A 80 9.06 7.48 17.38
N ILE A 81 9.04 8.71 16.86
CA ILE A 81 9.97 9.18 15.83
C ILE A 81 11.40 9.30 16.36
N ASP A 82 11.55 9.72 17.62
CA ASP A 82 12.84 9.89 18.28
C ASP A 82 13.52 8.55 18.56
N GLU A 83 12.72 7.50 18.78
CA GLU A 83 13.19 6.14 19.02
C GLU A 83 12.41 5.13 18.15
N PRO A 84 12.76 4.95 16.87
CA PRO A 84 11.99 4.13 15.93
C PRO A 84 11.82 2.66 16.34
N LYS A 85 12.69 2.15 17.22
CA LYS A 85 12.65 0.77 17.73
C LYS A 85 11.87 0.62 19.04
N TYR A 86 11.46 1.72 19.67
CA TYR A 86 10.62 1.69 20.87
C TYR A 86 9.36 0.87 20.59
N ALA A 87 9.03 -0.09 21.46
CA ALA A 87 7.85 -0.95 21.35
C ALA A 87 7.66 -1.67 19.98
N GLU A 88 8.75 -1.96 19.24
CA GLU A 88 8.68 -2.67 17.95
C GLU A 88 7.94 -4.03 18.06
N SER A 89 8.13 -4.75 19.17
CA SER A 89 7.48 -6.04 19.41
C SER A 89 5.95 -5.94 19.52
N GLU A 90 5.41 -4.76 19.85
CA GLU A 90 3.96 -4.52 19.91
C GLU A 90 3.40 -4.12 18.53
N ARG A 91 4.23 -3.49 17.70
CA ARG A 91 3.88 -3.09 16.33
C ARG A 91 4.07 -4.17 15.28
N VAL A 92 4.71 -5.29 15.62
CA VAL A 92 4.85 -6.40 14.68
C VAL A 92 3.47 -6.89 14.19
N VAL A 93 3.39 -7.17 12.90
CA VAL A 93 2.18 -7.67 12.25
C VAL A 93 2.46 -9.09 11.80
N ALA A 94 1.79 -10.05 12.44
CA ALA A 94 1.85 -11.45 12.07
C ALA A 94 0.86 -11.73 10.93
N VAL A 95 1.21 -11.28 9.71
CA VAL A 95 0.34 -11.34 8.52
C VAL A 95 -0.18 -12.76 8.28
N LYS A 96 0.71 -13.76 8.36
CA LYS A 96 0.36 -15.18 8.23
C LYS A 96 1.26 -16.03 9.11
N THR A 97 0.66 -16.92 9.88
CA THR A 97 1.34 -17.89 10.74
C THR A 97 0.79 -19.30 10.46
N SER A 98 1.33 -20.31 11.15
CA SER A 98 0.76 -21.67 11.14
C SER A 98 -0.69 -21.72 11.66
N ASN A 99 -1.11 -20.73 12.46
CA ASN A 99 -2.41 -20.71 13.11
C ASN A 99 -3.48 -19.98 12.28
N GLY A 100 -3.08 -19.28 11.21
CA GLY A 100 -3.99 -18.48 10.40
C GLY A 100 -3.37 -17.18 9.90
N LEU A 101 -4.20 -16.34 9.29
CA LEU A 101 -3.88 -14.94 9.00
C LEU A 101 -4.07 -14.11 10.27
N ASP A 102 -3.59 -12.86 10.24
CA ASP A 102 -3.94 -11.86 11.26
C ASP A 102 -5.47 -11.78 11.46
N ASP A 103 -5.93 -11.78 12.71
CA ASP A 103 -7.36 -11.86 13.04
C ASP A 103 -8.14 -10.67 12.48
N MET A 104 -7.57 -9.47 12.56
CA MET A 104 -8.21 -8.25 12.05
C MET A 104 -8.17 -8.20 10.53
N PHE A 105 -7.08 -8.68 9.92
CA PHE A 105 -7.03 -8.84 8.46
C PHE A 105 -8.11 -9.81 7.97
N SER A 106 -8.28 -10.93 8.66
CA SER A 106 -9.30 -11.94 8.36
C SER A 106 -10.71 -11.39 8.52
N ALA A 107 -10.99 -10.70 9.62
CA ALA A 107 -12.29 -10.10 9.90
C ALA A 107 -12.68 -9.04 8.85
N VAL A 108 -11.73 -8.20 8.44
CA VAL A 108 -11.95 -7.20 7.39
C VAL A 108 -12.24 -7.87 6.04
N ALA A 109 -11.48 -8.92 5.70
CA ALA A 109 -11.67 -9.64 4.44
C ALA A 109 -13.02 -10.36 4.38
N ASP A 110 -13.41 -11.05 5.46
CA ASP A 110 -14.70 -11.73 5.59
C ASP A 110 -15.88 -10.75 5.48
N ALA A 111 -15.79 -9.59 6.16
CA ALA A 111 -16.81 -8.54 6.07
C ALA A 111 -16.99 -7.97 4.66
N LEU A 112 -15.94 -8.03 3.83
CA LEU A 112 -15.95 -7.60 2.43
C LEU A 112 -16.26 -8.75 1.44
N GLY A 113 -16.54 -9.95 1.95
CA GLY A 113 -16.86 -11.12 1.13
C GLY A 113 -15.68 -11.64 0.31
N ILE A 114 -14.44 -11.42 0.76
CA ILE A 114 -13.25 -12.04 0.17
C ILE A 114 -13.21 -13.50 0.59
N ASP A 115 -13.01 -14.39 -0.38
CA ASP A 115 -12.86 -15.82 -0.11
C ASP A 115 -11.61 -16.07 0.74
N MET A 116 -11.81 -16.70 1.90
CA MET A 116 -10.75 -16.88 2.90
C MET A 116 -9.71 -17.92 2.48
N ASP A 117 -10.08 -18.92 1.68
CA ASP A 117 -9.15 -19.92 1.17
C ASP A 117 -8.21 -19.30 0.13
N ASP A 118 -8.76 -18.51 -0.79
CA ASP A 118 -7.99 -17.74 -1.78
C ASP A 118 -7.09 -16.70 -1.10
N LEU A 119 -7.60 -15.99 -0.09
CA LEU A 119 -6.82 -15.05 0.71
C LEU A 119 -5.66 -15.75 1.43
N TYR A 120 -5.94 -16.83 2.16
CA TYR A 120 -4.92 -17.58 2.87
C TYR A 120 -3.87 -18.13 1.91
N ALA A 121 -4.27 -18.63 0.74
CA ALA A 121 -3.37 -19.16 -0.28
C ALA A 121 -2.55 -18.08 -1.02
N SER A 122 -2.91 -16.80 -0.88
CA SER A 122 -2.19 -15.67 -1.49
C SER A 122 -0.87 -15.35 -0.80
N PHE A 123 -0.78 -15.60 0.51
CA PHE A 123 0.39 -15.23 1.32
C PHE A 123 1.35 -16.41 1.55
N PRO A 124 2.68 -16.16 1.56
CA PRO A 124 3.66 -17.17 1.95
C PRO A 124 3.52 -17.55 3.43
N PRO A 125 3.91 -18.76 3.84
CA PRO A 125 3.84 -19.19 5.23
C PRO A 125 4.77 -18.36 6.13
N ASN A 126 4.34 -18.11 7.37
CA ASN A 126 5.16 -17.45 8.42
C ASN A 126 5.75 -16.11 7.95
N MET A 127 4.85 -15.17 7.66
CA MET A 127 5.11 -13.81 7.21
C MET A 127 4.88 -12.82 8.34
N PHE A 128 5.91 -12.06 8.68
CA PHE A 128 5.89 -11.05 9.73
C PHE A 128 6.37 -9.71 9.19
N ALA A 129 5.57 -8.66 9.34
CA ALA A 129 5.97 -7.31 8.97
C ALA A 129 6.31 -6.48 10.21
N TYR A 130 7.37 -5.69 10.09
CA TYR A 130 7.83 -4.72 11.08
C TYR A 130 7.62 -3.33 10.47
N CYS A 131 6.79 -2.54 11.11
CA CYS A 131 6.44 -1.19 10.67
C CYS A 131 6.94 -0.21 11.74
N ASN A 132 8.01 0.50 11.42
CA ASN A 132 8.66 1.46 12.32
C ASN A 132 8.86 2.78 11.59
N PRO A 133 8.97 3.91 12.32
CA PRO A 133 9.31 5.19 11.72
C PRO A 133 10.57 5.09 10.84
N GLY A 134 10.46 5.51 9.58
CA GLY A 134 11.54 5.50 8.61
C GLY A 134 11.89 4.13 8.01
N GLU A 135 11.24 3.03 8.42
CA GLU A 135 11.54 1.70 7.92
C GLU A 135 10.37 0.70 8.03
N VAL A 136 10.04 0.09 6.90
CA VAL A 136 9.13 -1.07 6.83
C VAL A 136 9.91 -2.27 6.30
N THR A 137 9.89 -3.36 7.07
CA THR A 137 10.51 -4.61 6.65
C THR A 137 9.57 -5.78 6.80
N CYS A 138 9.82 -6.85 6.05
CA CYS A 138 9.05 -8.08 6.11
C CYS A 138 9.98 -9.28 6.17
N ARG A 139 9.74 -10.16 7.14
CA ARG A 139 10.35 -11.47 7.24
C ARG A 139 9.37 -12.50 6.67
N VAL A 140 9.84 -13.29 5.71
CA VAL A 140 9.07 -14.37 5.10
C VAL A 140 9.93 -15.62 5.22
N SER A 141 9.38 -16.72 5.73
CA SER A 141 10.19 -17.91 6.03
C SER A 141 10.82 -18.56 4.80
N ASP A 142 10.23 -18.37 3.62
CA ASP A 142 10.77 -18.84 2.34
C ASP A 142 12.03 -18.06 1.90
N PHE A 143 12.32 -16.92 2.54
CA PHE A 143 13.47 -16.09 2.23
C PHE A 143 14.43 -16.02 3.43
N PRO A 144 15.72 -16.30 3.22
CA PRO A 144 16.71 -16.29 4.31
C PRO A 144 16.99 -14.87 4.84
N THR A 145 16.68 -13.84 4.04
CA THR A 145 16.98 -12.44 4.34
C THR A 145 15.70 -11.65 4.56
N LEU A 146 15.77 -10.67 5.47
CA LEU A 146 14.73 -9.68 5.70
C LEU A 146 14.50 -8.86 4.41
N VAL A 147 13.24 -8.77 3.96
CA VAL A 147 12.85 -7.94 2.82
C VAL A 147 12.65 -6.51 3.30
N ILE A 148 13.37 -5.56 2.72
CA ILE A 148 13.12 -4.14 2.95
C ILE A 148 11.98 -3.73 2.02
N VAL A 149 10.82 -3.44 2.60
CA VAL A 149 9.63 -2.99 1.85
C VAL A 149 9.77 -1.50 1.53
N TRP A 150 10.15 -0.71 2.54
CA TRP A 150 10.39 0.72 2.40
C TRP A 150 11.42 1.20 3.42
N ARG A 151 12.18 2.22 3.07
CA ARG A 151 13.08 2.93 3.98
C ARG A 151 13.19 4.39 3.51
N GLY A 152 13.06 5.34 4.45
CA GLY A 152 13.06 6.77 4.15
C GLY A 152 13.23 7.62 5.41
N GLY A 153 12.81 8.89 5.34
CA GLY A 153 12.82 9.77 6.50
C GLY A 153 11.75 9.38 7.52
N VAL A 154 12.02 9.57 8.81
CA VAL A 154 11.05 9.31 9.90
C VAL A 154 9.88 10.30 9.93
N GLU A 155 9.98 11.41 9.19
CA GLU A 155 8.93 12.41 9.00
C GLU A 155 8.50 12.51 7.52
N GLU A 156 8.59 11.42 6.76
CA GLU A 156 8.30 11.42 5.32
C GLU A 156 6.89 11.96 5.00
N ASP A 157 5.93 11.78 5.90
CA ASP A 157 4.58 12.30 5.76
C ASP A 157 4.49 13.83 5.70
N ARG A 158 5.49 14.53 6.22
CA ARG A 158 5.59 16.00 6.16
C ARG A 158 6.28 16.48 4.89
N ASN A 159 6.90 15.58 4.13
CA ASN A 159 7.62 15.94 2.92
C ASN A 159 6.64 16.30 1.82
N TYR A 160 6.63 17.57 1.44
CA TYR A 160 5.89 18.03 0.28
C TYR A 160 6.63 17.64 -1.01
N ILE A 161 5.98 16.85 -1.86
CA ILE A 161 6.46 16.58 -3.21
C ILE A 161 5.91 17.66 -4.14
N PRO A 162 6.74 18.55 -4.70
CA PRO A 162 6.26 19.61 -5.58
C PRO A 162 5.71 19.02 -6.88
N ILE A 163 4.40 19.10 -7.05
CA ILE A 163 3.75 18.79 -8.33
C ILE A 163 3.82 20.05 -9.20
N PRO A 164 4.38 20.00 -10.43
CA PRO A 164 4.39 21.14 -11.33
C PRO A 164 2.97 21.69 -11.48
N ILE A 165 2.79 23.01 -11.34
CA ILE A 165 1.46 23.64 -11.34
C ILE A 165 0.66 23.35 -12.63
N GLY A 166 1.36 23.07 -13.72
CA GLY A 166 0.77 22.60 -14.97
C GLY A 166 0.15 21.21 -14.83
N ALA A 167 0.84 20.26 -14.21
CA ALA A 167 0.33 18.91 -13.96
C ALA A 167 -0.87 18.92 -13.00
N ALA A 168 -0.82 19.72 -11.93
CA ALA A 168 -1.91 19.82 -10.96
C ALA A 168 -3.25 20.28 -11.59
N LYS A 169 -3.22 21.11 -12.65
CA LYS A 169 -4.42 21.50 -13.41
C LYS A 169 -5.08 20.35 -14.16
N TYR A 170 -4.35 19.26 -14.42
CA TYR A 170 -4.86 18.06 -15.12
C TYR A 170 -5.20 16.91 -14.17
N TYR A 171 -4.87 17.04 -12.88
CA TYR A 171 -5.24 16.14 -11.80
C TYR A 171 -6.30 16.81 -10.93
N ASP A 172 -7.51 16.99 -11.46
CA ASP A 172 -8.67 17.45 -10.67
C ASP A 172 -9.43 16.30 -9.98
N GLY A 173 -8.90 15.08 -10.06
CA GLY A 173 -9.53 13.86 -9.55
C GLY A 173 -10.56 13.25 -10.49
N ASP A 174 -10.85 13.86 -11.65
CA ASP A 174 -11.76 13.32 -12.65
C ASP A 174 -11.01 12.55 -13.75
N SER A 175 -11.14 11.23 -13.73
CA SER A 175 -10.52 10.33 -14.71
C SER A 175 -10.95 10.58 -16.16
N HIS A 176 -12.07 11.26 -16.41
CA HIS A 176 -12.50 11.64 -17.77
C HIS A 176 -11.63 12.75 -18.37
N ASN A 177 -11.05 13.63 -17.54
CA ASN A 177 -10.22 14.73 -18.00
C ASN A 177 -8.82 14.27 -18.44
N ILE A 178 -8.34 13.14 -17.90
CA ILE A 178 -7.03 12.56 -18.25
C ILE A 178 -7.04 12.01 -19.68
N ARG A 179 -8.08 11.27 -20.08
CA ARG A 179 -8.20 10.68 -21.44
C ARG A 179 -8.30 11.75 -22.53
N ASN A 180 -9.06 12.80 -22.31
CA ASN A 180 -9.22 13.89 -23.27
C ASN A 180 -7.94 14.71 -23.45
N THR A 181 -7.11 14.80 -22.41
CA THR A 181 -5.88 15.60 -22.45
C THR A 181 -4.72 14.87 -23.16
N VAL A 182 -4.55 13.57 -22.94
CA VAL A 182 -3.52 12.76 -23.64
C VAL A 182 -3.79 12.71 -25.14
N LEU A 183 -5.07 12.57 -25.52
CA LEU A 183 -5.47 12.60 -26.93
C LEU A 183 -5.16 13.96 -27.58
N ARG A 184 -5.43 15.06 -26.86
CA ARG A 184 -5.12 16.42 -27.33
C ARG A 184 -3.63 16.68 -27.49
N ALA A 185 -2.81 16.25 -26.53
CA ALA A 185 -1.35 16.42 -26.60
C ALA A 185 -0.73 15.65 -27.78
N LEU A 186 -1.27 14.46 -28.11
CA LEU A 186 -0.84 13.68 -29.28
C LEU A 186 -1.24 14.34 -30.61
N THR A 187 -2.43 14.95 -30.69
CA THR A 187 -2.85 15.71 -31.89
C THR A 187 -2.05 17.00 -32.11
N PHE A 188 -1.49 17.62 -31.07
CA PHE A 188 -0.59 18.77 -31.23
C PHE A 188 0.84 18.38 -31.61
N ALA A 189 1.27 17.16 -31.29
CA ALA A 189 2.61 16.66 -31.64
C ALA A 189 2.72 16.18 -33.09
N HIS A 190 1.60 15.74 -33.69
CA HIS A 190 1.51 15.43 -35.12
C HIS A 190 0.89 16.63 -35.86
N GLY A 191 1.72 17.65 -36.11
CA GLY A 191 1.30 18.80 -36.90
C GLY A 191 0.82 18.40 -38.29
N GLU A 192 -0.49 18.46 -38.49
CA GLU A 192 -1.08 18.64 -39.82
C GLU A 192 -1.31 20.16 -40.01
N PRO A 193 -0.71 20.79 -41.03
CA PRO A 193 -0.93 22.20 -41.31
C PRO A 193 -2.30 22.41 -41.98
N VAL A 194 -2.86 23.59 -41.74
CA VAL A 194 -4.05 24.15 -42.43
C VAL A 194 -3.77 24.32 -43.92
#